data_AF-N9VBH0-F1
#
_entry.id   AF-N9VBH0-F1
#
_cell.length_a   1.000
_cell.length_b   1.000
_cell.length_c   1.000
_cell.angle_alpha   90.00
_cell.angle_beta   90.00
_cell.angle_gamma   90.00
#
_symmetry.space_group_name_H-M   'P 1'
#
loop_
_entity.id
_entity.type
_entity.pdbx_description
1 polymer ?
#
loop_
_entity_poly.entity_id
_entity_poly.type
_entity_poly.pdbx_seq_one_letter_code
_entity_poly.pdbx_strand_id
1 'polypeptide(L)'
;MKLSALLPLMTTLPVMALPLMTLDQQFDLMEKGASTALDTRQFTLDGVTVTGWLDGDMPVIIAVPRLDEKGQDQGESRYFFKGGELFGVREPESRFGFEKGKLVAWLDETGKPQAYISKVSMQQREQWMKRRAAQLQRLFEPSAAERRTEAKDPAIEPRAIERSQWLCSERLQSLTAADKVVAGHVSATDTAVKGPVRILTPGGWQDLDMECKVQGYRVVSLTWHVSKPS
;
A
#
# COMPACT_ATOMS: atom_id res chain seq x y z
N MET A 1 20.62 -72.35 -18.71
CA MET A 1 19.85 -71.10 -18.81
C MET A 1 20.61 -70.01 -18.06
N LYS A 2 21.04 -68.96 -18.78
CA LYS A 2 21.71 -67.76 -18.26
C LYS A 2 20.65 -66.69 -18.02
N LEU A 3 20.72 -65.95 -16.91
CA LEU A 3 20.21 -64.59 -16.85
C LEU A 3 21.09 -63.75 -15.93
N SER A 4 21.91 -62.90 -16.56
CA SER A 4 22.56 -61.75 -15.94
C SER A 4 21.52 -60.67 -15.70
N ALA A 5 21.49 -60.08 -14.51
CA ALA A 5 20.74 -58.86 -14.23
C ALA A 5 21.70 -57.66 -14.25
N LEU A 6 21.47 -56.76 -15.21
CA LEU A 6 22.10 -55.45 -15.30
C LEU A 6 21.55 -54.52 -14.21
N LEU A 7 22.44 -53.80 -13.50
CA LEU A 7 22.07 -52.60 -12.75
C LEU A 7 21.88 -51.41 -13.69
N PRO A 8 20.86 -50.54 -13.49
CA PRO A 8 20.77 -49.27 -14.19
C PRO A 8 21.65 -48.22 -13.50
N LEU A 9 22.48 -47.56 -14.31
CA LEU A 9 23.25 -46.37 -13.96
C LEU A 9 22.27 -45.18 -13.91
N MET A 10 21.97 -44.65 -12.73
CA MET A 10 21.25 -43.38 -12.61
C MET A 10 22.19 -42.23 -12.94
N THR A 11 22.02 -41.64 -14.11
CA THR A 11 22.62 -40.37 -14.50
C THR A 11 21.94 -39.22 -13.75
N THR A 12 22.67 -38.59 -12.84
CA THR A 12 22.28 -37.32 -12.21
C THR A 12 22.34 -36.21 -13.26
N LEU A 13 21.18 -35.66 -13.65
CA LEU A 13 21.12 -34.42 -14.41
C LEU A 13 21.58 -33.25 -13.52
N PRO A 14 22.45 -32.35 -14.01
CA PRO A 14 22.81 -31.14 -13.27
C PRO A 14 21.60 -30.22 -13.20
N VAL A 15 21.22 -29.82 -11.98
CA VAL A 15 20.30 -28.71 -11.74
C VAL A 15 20.93 -27.47 -12.35
N MET A 16 20.44 -27.02 -13.50
CA MET A 16 20.80 -25.69 -14.01
C MET A 16 20.22 -24.68 -13.02
N ALA A 17 21.09 -24.05 -12.24
CA ALA A 17 20.72 -22.89 -11.44
C ALA A 17 20.27 -21.79 -12.41
N LEU A 18 18.96 -21.49 -12.40
CA LEU A 18 18.45 -20.28 -13.05
C LEU A 18 19.25 -19.09 -12.51
N PRO A 19 19.64 -18.11 -13.36
CA PRO A 19 20.25 -16.89 -12.86
C PRO A 19 19.29 -16.25 -11.85
N LEU A 20 19.76 -16.06 -10.62
CA LEU A 20 19.04 -15.31 -9.60
C LEU A 20 18.76 -13.91 -10.15
N MET A 21 17.48 -13.56 -10.31
CA MET A 21 17.06 -12.24 -10.79
C MET A 21 17.57 -11.14 -9.85
N THR A 22 18.04 -10.03 -10.42
CA THR A 22 18.43 -8.85 -9.63
C THR A 22 17.21 -8.25 -8.91
N LEU A 23 17.46 -7.41 -7.90
CA LEU A 23 16.36 -6.78 -7.15
C LEU A 23 15.48 -5.90 -8.06
N ASP A 24 16.09 -5.14 -8.97
CA ASP A 24 15.36 -4.32 -9.95
C ASP A 24 14.53 -5.19 -10.90
N GLN A 25 15.08 -6.30 -11.40
CA GLN A 25 14.32 -7.24 -12.23
C GLN A 25 13.11 -7.83 -11.49
N GLN A 26 13.26 -8.11 -10.20
CA GLN A 26 12.16 -8.59 -9.36
C GLN A 26 11.10 -7.51 -9.14
N PHE A 27 11.50 -6.26 -8.90
CA PHE A 27 10.58 -5.12 -8.78
C PHE A 27 9.81 -4.89 -10.08
N ASP A 28 10.49 -4.85 -11.22
CA ASP A 28 9.85 -4.62 -12.53
C ASP A 28 8.86 -5.74 -12.87
N LEU A 29 9.19 -7.00 -12.53
CA LEU A 29 8.28 -8.13 -12.70
C LEU A 29 7.01 -7.96 -11.85
N MET A 30 7.16 -7.53 -10.58
CA MET A 30 6.02 -7.27 -9.71
C MET A 30 5.15 -6.12 -10.23
N GLU A 31 5.74 -5.02 -10.70
CA GLU A 31 4.99 -3.89 -11.28
C GLU A 31 4.22 -4.30 -12.54
N LYS A 32 4.86 -5.10 -13.40
CA LYS A 32 4.19 -5.65 -14.58
C LYS A 32 3.00 -6.53 -14.20
N GLY A 33 3.15 -7.39 -13.19
CA GLY A 33 2.03 -8.20 -12.69
C GLY A 33 0.91 -7.33 -12.12
N ALA A 34 1.27 -6.36 -11.27
CA ALA A 34 0.34 -5.47 -10.59
C ALA A 34 -0.54 -4.67 -11.55
N SER A 35 0.04 -4.11 -12.62
CA SER A 35 -0.69 -3.31 -13.60
C SER A 35 -1.76 -4.08 -14.41
N THR A 36 -1.70 -5.42 -14.41
CA THR A 36 -2.60 -6.25 -15.23
C THR A 36 -3.67 -7.02 -14.44
N ALA A 37 -3.46 -7.24 -13.14
CA ALA A 37 -4.21 -8.26 -12.40
C ALA A 37 -4.69 -7.83 -11.02
N LEU A 38 -4.25 -6.67 -10.51
CA LEU A 38 -4.52 -6.27 -9.13
C LEU A 38 -5.49 -5.09 -9.03
N ASP A 39 -6.26 -5.08 -7.96
CA ASP A 39 -7.15 -3.98 -7.64
C ASP A 39 -6.34 -2.75 -7.26
N THR A 40 -6.67 -1.60 -7.85
CA THR A 40 -6.00 -0.33 -7.53
C THR A 40 -6.84 0.46 -6.53
N ARG A 41 -6.23 0.85 -5.40
CA ARG A 41 -6.88 1.69 -4.38
C ARG A 41 -6.04 2.93 -4.08
N GLN A 42 -6.68 4.02 -3.66
CA GLN A 42 -6.00 5.31 -3.42
C GLN A 42 -6.46 5.97 -2.13
N PHE A 43 -5.51 6.38 -1.29
CA PHE A 43 -5.81 7.04 -0.02
C PHE A 43 -4.87 8.22 0.22
N THR A 44 -5.39 9.31 0.78
CA THR A 44 -4.51 10.39 1.25
C THR A 44 -3.82 9.98 2.56
N LEU A 45 -2.50 10.21 2.62
CA LEU A 45 -1.70 10.13 3.84
C LEU A 45 -0.69 11.28 3.80
N ASP A 46 -0.53 12.00 4.91
CA ASP A 46 0.47 13.07 5.03
C ASP A 46 0.39 14.12 3.90
N GLY A 47 -0.80 14.39 3.35
CA GLY A 47 -1.04 15.36 2.28
C GLY A 47 -0.71 14.87 0.86
N VAL A 48 -0.31 13.61 0.68
CA VAL A 48 -0.09 12.99 -0.64
C VAL A 48 -1.09 11.87 -0.90
N THR A 49 -1.38 11.60 -2.17
CA THR A 49 -2.19 10.45 -2.58
C THR A 49 -1.30 9.22 -2.69
N VAL A 50 -1.48 8.27 -1.78
CA VAL A 50 -0.83 6.95 -1.80
C VAL A 50 -1.66 6.01 -2.66
N THR A 51 -1.02 5.34 -3.62
CA THR A 51 -1.68 4.34 -4.48
C THR A 51 -1.23 2.94 -4.08
N GLY A 52 -2.15 1.98 -4.03
CA GLY A 52 -1.84 0.58 -3.76
C GLY A 52 -2.39 -0.32 -4.85
N TRP A 53 -1.65 -1.38 -5.17
CA TRP A 53 -2.12 -2.51 -5.98
C TRP A 53 -2.25 -3.74 -5.09
N LEU A 54 -3.45 -4.29 -5.01
CA LEU A 54 -3.83 -5.27 -4.01
C LEU A 54 -4.26 -6.59 -4.64
N ASP A 55 -3.88 -7.69 -4.00
CA ASP A 55 -4.49 -9.00 -4.17
C ASP A 55 -5.53 -9.17 -3.04
N GLY A 56 -6.80 -8.96 -3.38
CA GLY A 56 -7.87 -8.78 -2.41
C GLY A 56 -7.66 -7.55 -1.52
N ASP A 57 -7.49 -7.76 -0.21
CA ASP A 57 -7.20 -6.69 0.76
C ASP A 57 -5.69 -6.60 1.11
N MET A 58 -4.84 -7.46 0.52
CA MET A 58 -3.40 -7.45 0.78
C MET A 58 -2.64 -6.63 -0.27
N PRO A 59 -1.95 -5.54 0.13
CA PRO A 59 -1.10 -4.80 -0.79
C PRO A 59 0.06 -5.66 -1.29
N VAL A 60 0.27 -5.67 -2.62
CA VAL A 60 1.46 -6.24 -3.27
C VAL A 60 2.46 -5.13 -3.57
N ILE A 61 1.97 -3.96 -3.97
CA ILE A 61 2.78 -2.75 -4.20
C ILE A 61 2.07 -1.55 -3.59
N ILE A 62 2.82 -0.69 -2.91
CA ILE A 62 2.36 0.62 -2.46
C ILE A 62 3.28 1.71 -3.02
N ALA A 63 2.67 2.66 -3.69
CA ALA A 63 3.23 3.86 -4.28
C ALA A 63 3.06 5.07 -3.36
N VAL A 64 4.15 5.75 -3.03
CA VAL A 64 4.13 6.93 -2.17
C VAL A 64 4.88 8.07 -2.87
N PRO A 65 4.19 9.13 -3.30
CA PRO A 65 4.85 10.34 -3.77
C PRO A 65 5.77 10.92 -2.71
N ARG A 66 6.95 11.38 -3.11
CA ARG A 66 7.90 12.09 -2.25
C ARG A 66 7.90 13.55 -2.63
N LEU A 67 7.63 14.41 -1.65
CA LEU A 67 7.77 15.84 -1.81
C LEU A 67 8.91 16.32 -0.92
N ASP A 68 9.63 17.36 -1.36
CA ASP A 68 10.57 18.08 -0.50
C ASP A 68 9.83 19.00 0.49
N GLU A 69 10.58 19.72 1.32
CA GLU A 69 10.02 20.66 2.31
C GLU A 69 9.24 21.82 1.66
N LYS A 70 9.46 22.10 0.38
CA LYS A 70 8.78 23.13 -0.40
C LYS A 70 7.58 22.57 -1.17
N GLY A 71 7.29 21.27 -1.04
CA GLY A 71 6.24 20.59 -1.78
C GLY A 71 6.61 20.23 -3.22
N GLN A 72 7.89 20.31 -3.60
CA GLN A 72 8.35 19.93 -4.94
C GLN A 72 8.50 18.42 -5.06
N ASP A 73 8.10 17.87 -6.20
CA ASP A 73 8.21 16.44 -6.51
C ASP A 73 9.68 15.97 -6.47
N GLN A 74 9.92 14.92 -5.69
CA GLN A 74 11.20 14.22 -5.54
C GLN A 74 11.12 12.80 -6.10
N GLY A 75 10.11 12.51 -6.92
CA GLY A 75 9.81 11.18 -7.41
C GLY A 75 8.99 10.37 -6.42
N GLU A 76 9.14 9.05 -6.48
CA GLU A 76 8.18 8.16 -5.86
C GLU A 76 8.87 6.96 -5.20
N SER A 77 8.46 6.63 -3.98
CA SER A 77 8.85 5.39 -3.33
C SER A 77 7.86 4.28 -3.67
N ARG A 78 8.38 3.10 -3.99
CA ARG A 78 7.63 1.86 -4.18
C ARG A 78 7.98 0.88 -3.07
N TYR A 79 6.97 0.41 -2.34
CA TYR A 79 7.09 -0.62 -1.32
C TYR A 79 6.50 -1.91 -1.89
N PHE A 80 7.29 -2.98 -1.90
CA PHE A 80 6.93 -4.27 -2.49
C PHE A 80 6.71 -5.29 -1.38
N PHE A 81 5.63 -6.05 -1.48
CA PHE A 81 5.22 -7.03 -0.48
C PHE A 81 5.04 -8.42 -1.12
N LYS A 82 5.43 -9.46 -0.38
CA LYS A 82 5.19 -10.87 -0.75
C LYS A 82 4.55 -11.56 0.45
N GLY A 83 3.35 -12.11 0.27
CA GLY A 83 2.61 -12.75 1.36
C GLY A 83 2.34 -11.82 2.56
N GLY A 84 2.19 -10.52 2.31
CA GLY A 84 2.01 -9.50 3.34
C GLY A 84 3.29 -9.02 4.03
N GLU A 85 4.45 -9.63 3.75
CA GLU A 85 5.73 -9.20 4.30
C GLU A 85 6.46 -8.23 3.36
N LEU A 86 7.16 -7.23 3.94
CA LEU A 86 8.00 -6.32 3.17
C LEU A 86 9.12 -7.10 2.48
N PHE A 87 9.08 -7.13 1.15
CA PHE A 87 10.07 -7.78 0.29
C PHE A 87 11.16 -6.79 -0.15
N GLY A 88 10.79 -5.54 -0.42
CA GLY A 88 11.75 -4.53 -0.80
C GLY A 88 11.15 -3.13 -0.92
N VAL A 89 12.03 -2.15 -1.03
CA VAL A 89 11.67 -0.75 -1.28
C VAL A 89 12.53 -0.22 -2.41
N ARG A 90 11.92 0.39 -3.42
CA ARG A 90 12.60 1.17 -4.45
C ARG A 90 12.30 2.64 -4.22
N GLU A 91 13.34 3.40 -3.94
CA GLU A 91 13.34 4.85 -3.95
C GLU A 91 14.05 5.34 -5.22
N PRO A 92 13.86 6.60 -5.63
CA PRO A 92 14.54 7.16 -6.80
C PRO A 92 16.05 6.90 -6.78
N GLU A 93 16.68 7.11 -5.63
CA GLU A 93 18.14 7.07 -5.42
C GLU A 93 18.66 5.75 -4.84
N SER A 94 17.79 4.81 -4.46
CA SER A 94 18.20 3.63 -3.67
C SER A 94 17.25 2.46 -3.76
N ARG A 95 17.77 1.25 -3.50
CA ARG A 95 16.99 0.01 -3.46
C ARG A 95 17.33 -0.78 -2.22
N PHE A 96 16.30 -1.32 -1.58
CA PHE A 96 16.40 -2.01 -0.32
C PHE A 96 15.77 -3.39 -0.46
N GLY A 97 16.53 -4.43 -0.18
CA GLY A 97 16.07 -5.82 -0.25
C GLY A 97 15.89 -6.42 1.14
N PHE A 98 14.79 -7.12 1.35
CA PHE A 98 14.48 -7.78 2.61
C PHE A 98 14.35 -9.29 2.44
N GLU A 99 14.87 -10.02 3.42
CA GLU A 99 14.68 -11.46 3.55
C GLU A 99 14.28 -11.79 4.99
N LYS A 100 13.17 -12.52 5.17
CA LYS A 100 12.64 -12.92 6.49
C LYS A 100 12.53 -11.73 7.46
N GLY A 101 12.08 -10.59 6.93
CA GLY A 101 11.91 -9.34 7.68
C GLY A 101 13.21 -8.64 8.09
N LYS A 102 14.36 -8.99 7.49
CA LYS A 102 15.68 -8.37 7.70
C LYS A 102 16.18 -7.66 6.45
N LEU A 103 16.77 -6.48 6.62
CA LEU A 103 17.39 -5.73 5.53
C LEU A 103 18.71 -6.40 5.15
N VAL A 104 18.77 -6.97 3.94
CA VAL A 104 19.95 -7.71 3.43
C VAL A 104 20.67 -7.00 2.30
N ALA A 105 20.01 -6.04 1.64
CA ALA A 105 20.60 -5.26 0.56
C ALA A 105 20.26 -3.78 0.72
N TRP A 106 21.28 -2.93 0.58
CA TRP A 106 21.13 -1.49 0.36
C TRP A 106 21.98 -1.17 -0.87
N LEU A 107 21.30 -0.87 -1.98
CA LEU A 107 21.89 -0.61 -3.28
C LEU A 107 21.63 0.84 -3.69
N ASP A 108 22.56 1.40 -4.47
CA ASP A 108 22.40 2.69 -5.13
C ASP A 108 21.46 2.62 -6.34
N GLU A 109 21.29 3.75 -7.03
CA GLU A 109 20.46 3.87 -8.22
C GLU A 109 20.94 3.05 -9.44
N THR A 110 22.12 2.45 -9.37
CA THR A 110 22.68 1.57 -10.40
C THR A 110 22.63 0.09 -10.00
N GLY A 111 22.06 -0.22 -8.82
CA GLY A 111 21.97 -1.56 -8.28
C GLY A 111 23.27 -2.06 -7.63
N LYS A 112 24.26 -1.17 -7.39
CA LYS A 112 25.50 -1.53 -6.69
C LYS A 112 25.35 -1.34 -5.19
N PRO A 113 26.04 -2.13 -4.35
CA PRO A 113 26.02 -1.93 -2.91
C PRO A 113 26.44 -0.51 -2.54
N GLN A 114 25.65 0.14 -1.70
CA GLN A 114 25.96 1.47 -1.20
C GLN A 114 27.27 1.45 -0.41
N ALA A 115 28.21 2.32 -0.77
CA ALA A 115 29.51 2.37 -0.12
C ALA A 115 29.41 2.85 1.33
N TYR A 116 30.27 2.31 2.20
CA TYR A 116 30.46 2.77 3.59
C TYR A 116 29.23 2.71 4.52
N ILE A 117 28.30 1.79 4.29
CA ILE A 117 27.17 1.59 5.20
C ILE A 117 27.58 0.76 6.42
N SER A 118 27.41 1.34 7.60
CA SER A 118 27.66 0.63 8.87
C SER A 118 26.52 -0.33 9.21
N LYS A 119 26.81 -1.34 10.06
CA LYS A 119 25.77 -2.24 10.60
C LYS A 119 24.68 -1.48 11.36
N VAL A 120 25.03 -0.40 12.06
CA VAL A 120 24.08 0.45 12.79
C VAL A 120 23.15 1.17 11.81
N SER A 121 23.70 1.72 10.73
CA SER A 121 22.93 2.38 9.67
C SER A 121 21.94 1.42 9.01
N MET A 122 22.37 0.17 8.73
CA MET A 122 21.47 -0.88 8.23
C MET A 122 20.30 -1.15 9.19
N GLN A 123 20.59 -1.30 10.49
CA GLN A 123 19.56 -1.59 11.49
C GLN A 123 18.55 -0.45 11.66
N GLN A 124 19.04 0.80 11.69
CA GLN A 124 18.17 1.99 11.76
C GLN A 124 17.27 2.07 10.52
N ARG A 125 17.83 1.83 9.34
CA ARG A 125 17.06 1.82 8.09
C ARG A 125 16.05 0.69 8.04
N GLU A 126 16.41 -0.52 8.46
CA GLU A 126 15.49 -1.66 8.63
C GLU A 126 14.29 -1.28 9.50
N GLN A 127 14.54 -0.75 10.69
CA GLN A 127 13.48 -0.38 11.64
C GLN A 127 12.56 0.70 11.08
N TRP A 128 13.15 1.74 10.48
CA TRP A 128 12.38 2.82 9.87
C TRP A 128 11.49 2.30 8.74
N MET A 129 12.02 1.48 7.83
CA MET A 129 11.28 0.95 6.68
C MET A 129 10.17 -0.01 7.12
N LYS A 130 10.42 -0.87 8.09
CA LYS A 130 9.39 -1.78 8.61
C LYS A 130 8.24 -0.99 9.24
N ARG A 131 8.55 0.04 10.02
CA ARG A 131 7.52 0.91 10.61
C ARG A 131 6.73 1.66 9.54
N ARG A 132 7.40 2.24 8.54
CA ARG A 132 6.73 2.97 7.45
C ARG A 132 5.89 2.02 6.59
N ALA A 133 6.41 0.85 6.24
CA ALA A 133 5.66 -0.17 5.50
C ALA A 133 4.39 -0.62 6.26
N ALA A 134 4.49 -0.87 7.57
CA ALA A 134 3.32 -1.21 8.38
C ALA A 134 2.29 -0.07 8.44
N GLN A 135 2.72 1.19 8.54
CA GLN A 135 1.82 2.34 8.46
C GLN A 135 1.11 2.40 7.09
N LEU A 136 1.85 2.17 6.01
CA LEU A 136 1.32 2.17 4.65
C LEU A 136 0.33 1.04 4.42
N GLN A 137 0.61 -0.18 4.89
CA GLN A 137 -0.32 -1.32 4.78
C GLN A 137 -1.66 -1.04 5.49
N ARG A 138 -1.63 -0.41 6.66
CA ARG A 138 -2.86 -0.04 7.40
C ARG A 138 -3.77 0.90 6.62
N LEU A 139 -3.25 1.70 5.69
CA LEU A 139 -4.08 2.53 4.80
C LEU A 139 -5.02 1.72 3.92
N PHE A 140 -4.73 0.43 3.71
CA PHE A 140 -5.48 -0.44 2.82
C PHE A 140 -6.31 -1.50 3.56
N GLU A 141 -6.11 -1.64 4.87
CA GLU A 141 -6.98 -2.47 5.71
C GLU A 141 -8.40 -1.89 5.73
N PRO A 142 -9.46 -2.71 5.62
CA PRO A 142 -10.84 -2.22 5.74
C PRO A 142 -11.08 -1.50 7.09
N SER A 143 -11.94 -0.49 7.11
CA SER A 143 -12.35 0.16 8.35
C SER A 143 -13.32 -0.74 9.15
N ALA A 144 -13.60 -0.36 10.40
CA ALA A 144 -14.60 -1.05 11.20
C ALA A 144 -15.99 -1.01 10.53
N ALA A 145 -16.34 0.11 9.90
CA ALA A 145 -17.60 0.29 9.18
C ALA A 145 -17.72 -0.65 7.96
N GLU A 146 -16.65 -0.74 7.16
CA GLU A 146 -16.58 -1.64 6.00
C GLU A 146 -16.71 -3.12 6.43
N ARG A 147 -16.03 -3.52 7.50
CA ARG A 147 -16.14 -4.88 8.06
C ARG A 147 -17.53 -5.20 8.58
N ARG A 148 -18.18 -4.27 9.29
CA ARG A 148 -19.54 -4.49 9.81
C ARG A 148 -20.57 -4.67 8.70
N THR A 149 -20.45 -3.86 7.64
CA THR A 149 -21.35 -3.94 6.49
C THR A 149 -21.16 -5.25 5.72
N GLU A 150 -19.91 -5.67 5.53
CA GLU A 150 -19.60 -6.96 4.89
C GLU A 150 -20.12 -8.16 5.68
N ALA A 151 -20.10 -8.09 7.02
CA ALA A 151 -20.67 -9.10 7.89
C ALA A 151 -22.21 -9.18 7.83
N LYS A 152 -22.87 -8.32 7.04
CA LYS A 152 -24.34 -8.22 6.90
C LYS A 152 -25.04 -8.05 8.25
N ASP A 153 -24.50 -7.17 9.10
CA ASP A 153 -25.19 -6.80 10.34
C ASP A 153 -26.55 -6.16 10.00
N PRO A 154 -27.68 -6.79 10.34
CA PRO A 154 -29.01 -6.30 9.97
C PRO A 154 -29.36 -4.97 10.66
N ALA A 155 -28.58 -4.51 11.64
CA ALA A 155 -28.70 -3.17 12.22
C ALA A 155 -28.17 -2.07 11.28
N ILE A 156 -27.45 -2.42 10.21
CA ILE A 156 -26.79 -1.52 9.27
C ILE A 156 -27.27 -1.85 7.84
N GLU A 157 -28.55 -1.60 7.56
CA GLU A 157 -29.04 -1.55 6.17
C GLU A 157 -29.50 -0.13 5.77
N PRO A 158 -28.59 0.88 5.80
CA PRO A 158 -28.91 2.19 5.21
C PRO A 158 -29.13 2.04 3.70
N ARG A 159 -29.91 2.97 3.13
CA ARG A 159 -30.11 3.03 1.68
C ARG A 159 -28.76 3.21 0.98
N ALA A 160 -28.63 2.76 -0.27
CA ALA A 160 -27.34 2.68 -0.96
C ALA A 160 -26.50 3.97 -0.93
N ILE A 161 -27.14 5.14 -1.07
CA ILE A 161 -26.47 6.46 -1.00
C ILE A 161 -26.02 6.79 0.43
N GLU A 162 -26.90 6.60 1.42
CA GLU A 162 -26.62 6.84 2.83
C GLU A 162 -25.46 5.94 3.32
N ARG A 163 -25.43 4.69 2.84
CA ARG A 163 -24.34 3.75 3.11
C ARG A 163 -23.00 4.30 2.61
N SER A 164 -22.94 4.80 1.38
CA SER A 164 -21.69 5.33 0.82
C SER A 164 -21.23 6.58 1.56
N GLN A 165 -22.14 7.49 1.92
CA GLN A 165 -21.83 8.64 2.78
C GLN A 165 -21.26 8.23 4.13
N TRP A 166 -21.87 7.25 4.78
CA TRP A 166 -21.41 6.74 6.06
C TRP A 166 -20.04 6.06 5.96
N LEU A 167 -19.85 5.13 5.00
CA LEU A 167 -18.57 4.46 4.78
C LEU A 167 -17.43 5.47 4.50
N CYS A 168 -17.68 6.47 3.67
CA CYS A 168 -16.70 7.51 3.38
C CYS A 168 -16.35 8.36 4.61
N SER A 169 -17.34 8.73 5.42
CA SER A 169 -17.14 9.54 6.63
C SER A 169 -16.36 8.76 7.70
N GLU A 170 -16.72 7.51 7.95
CA GLU A 170 -16.01 6.62 8.89
C GLU A 170 -14.58 6.36 8.43
N ARG A 171 -14.40 6.14 7.11
CA ARG A 171 -13.07 5.95 6.54
C ARG A 171 -12.22 7.20 6.73
N LEU A 172 -12.75 8.38 6.42
CA LEU A 172 -12.06 9.65 6.63
C LEU A 172 -11.67 9.84 8.10
N GLN A 173 -12.59 9.56 9.01
CA GLN A 173 -12.33 9.62 10.44
C GLN A 173 -11.16 8.72 10.85
N SER A 174 -11.15 7.47 10.36
CA SER A 174 -10.09 6.51 10.66
C SER A 174 -8.71 6.92 10.11
N LEU A 175 -8.65 7.49 8.90
CA LEU A 175 -7.39 7.88 8.28
C LEU A 175 -6.83 9.19 8.84
N THR A 176 -7.69 10.08 9.29
CA THR A 176 -7.29 11.38 9.87
C THR A 176 -7.14 11.34 11.39
N ALA A 177 -7.52 10.23 12.03
CA ALA A 177 -7.67 10.11 13.48
C ALA A 177 -8.51 11.24 14.09
N ALA A 178 -9.51 11.72 13.34
CA ALA A 178 -10.40 12.79 13.78
C ALA A 178 -11.37 12.31 14.87
N ASP A 179 -11.65 13.18 15.83
CA ASP A 179 -12.67 12.92 16.86
C ASP A 179 -14.09 12.99 16.26
N LYS A 180 -14.25 13.80 15.20
CA LYS A 180 -15.53 14.01 14.53
C LYS A 180 -15.34 14.38 13.06
N VAL A 181 -16.26 13.91 12.23
CA VAL A 181 -16.43 14.33 10.83
C VAL A 181 -17.83 14.92 10.67
N VAL A 182 -17.93 16.07 10.02
CA VAL A 182 -19.19 16.74 9.69
C VAL A 182 -19.23 16.99 8.19
N ALA A 183 -20.15 16.34 7.49
CA ALA A 183 -20.36 16.59 6.08
C ALA A 183 -21.06 17.95 5.87
N GLY A 184 -20.56 18.73 4.91
CA GLY A 184 -21.27 19.90 4.39
C GLY A 184 -22.26 19.51 3.29
N HIS A 185 -22.39 20.36 2.27
CA HIS A 185 -23.20 20.05 1.10
C HIS A 185 -22.45 19.09 0.16
N VAL A 186 -22.57 17.78 0.41
CA VAL A 186 -21.93 16.73 -0.40
C VAL A 186 -22.85 16.23 -1.52
N SER A 187 -22.26 15.97 -2.69
CA SER A 187 -22.88 15.18 -3.76
C SER A 187 -22.60 13.71 -3.50
N ALA A 188 -23.63 12.86 -3.54
CA ALA A 188 -23.49 11.43 -3.26
C ALA A 188 -24.32 10.56 -4.20
N THR A 189 -23.73 9.43 -4.59
CA THR A 189 -24.37 8.30 -5.27
C THR A 189 -24.20 7.04 -4.42
N ASP A 190 -24.66 5.91 -4.92
CA ASP A 190 -24.39 4.60 -4.31
C ASP A 190 -22.90 4.18 -4.35
N THR A 191 -22.07 4.88 -5.11
CA THR A 191 -20.69 4.50 -5.44
C THR A 191 -19.68 5.63 -5.25
N ALA A 192 -20.13 6.86 -4.99
CA ALA A 192 -19.23 8.00 -4.80
C ALA A 192 -19.82 9.04 -3.86
N VAL A 193 -18.94 9.74 -3.13
CA VAL A 193 -19.28 10.89 -2.29
C VAL A 193 -18.22 11.97 -2.52
N LYS A 194 -18.65 13.18 -2.85
CA LYS A 194 -17.76 14.31 -3.10
C LYS A 194 -18.30 15.59 -2.52
N GLY A 195 -17.44 16.37 -1.88
CA GLY A 195 -17.77 17.72 -1.43
C GLY A 195 -17.07 18.12 -0.13
N PRO A 196 -17.44 19.27 0.43
CA PRO A 196 -16.81 19.82 1.62
C PRO A 196 -17.19 18.99 2.86
N VAL A 197 -16.20 18.78 3.71
CA VAL A 197 -16.31 18.13 5.03
C VAL A 197 -15.48 18.90 6.04
N ARG A 198 -15.88 18.86 7.31
CA ARG A 198 -15.12 19.44 8.42
C ARG A 198 -14.71 18.33 9.35
N ILE A 199 -13.44 18.29 9.72
CA ILE A 199 -12.93 17.32 10.70
C ILE A 199 -12.48 18.04 11.97
N LEU A 200 -12.71 17.41 13.11
CA LEU A 200 -12.17 17.85 14.39
C LEU A 200 -10.94 16.99 14.72
N THR A 201 -9.79 17.63 14.86
CA THR A 201 -8.54 17.00 15.27
C THR A 201 -8.05 17.64 16.58
N PRO A 202 -6.98 17.14 17.21
CA PRO A 202 -6.36 17.82 18.35
C PRO A 202 -5.92 19.27 18.06
N GLY A 203 -5.70 19.61 16.78
CA GLY A 203 -5.37 20.96 16.32
C GLY A 203 -6.59 21.87 16.08
N GLY A 204 -7.81 21.37 16.32
CA GLY A 204 -9.06 22.08 16.08
C GLY A 204 -9.79 21.64 14.82
N TRP A 205 -10.75 22.47 14.40
CA TRP A 205 -11.54 22.24 13.20
C TRP A 205 -10.72 22.53 11.94
N GLN A 206 -10.79 21.63 10.97
CA GLN A 206 -10.19 21.79 9.66
C GLN A 206 -11.22 21.50 8.58
N ASP A 207 -11.28 22.38 7.59
CA ASP A 207 -12.16 22.26 6.43
C ASP A 207 -11.40 21.57 5.29
N LEU A 208 -12.03 20.55 4.71
CA LEU A 208 -11.47 19.71 3.66
C LEU A 208 -12.47 19.59 2.51
N ASP A 209 -11.94 19.42 1.30
CA ASP A 209 -12.72 18.93 0.16
C ASP A 209 -12.37 17.47 -0.07
N MET A 210 -13.38 16.60 0.02
CA MET A 210 -13.23 15.15 -0.04
C MET A 210 -13.74 14.60 -1.38
N GLU A 211 -13.02 13.62 -1.92
CA GLU A 211 -13.50 12.71 -2.96
C GLU A 211 -13.36 11.26 -2.49
N CYS A 212 -14.47 10.55 -2.48
CA CYS A 212 -14.55 9.17 -2.03
C CYS A 212 -15.26 8.29 -3.06
N LYS A 213 -14.73 7.08 -3.28
CA LYS A 213 -15.33 6.05 -4.14
C LYS A 213 -15.51 4.75 -3.37
N VAL A 214 -16.67 4.14 -3.56
CA VAL A 214 -17.10 2.91 -2.89
C VAL A 214 -17.40 1.85 -3.94
N GLN A 215 -16.91 0.63 -3.71
CA GLN A 215 -17.22 -0.56 -4.51
C GLN A 215 -17.78 -1.63 -3.57
N GLY A 216 -19.08 -1.94 -3.74
CA GLY A 216 -19.80 -2.81 -2.81
C GLY A 216 -19.83 -2.22 -1.40
N TYR A 217 -19.08 -2.82 -0.47
CA TYR A 217 -18.94 -2.38 0.92
C TYR A 217 -17.53 -1.91 1.27
N ARG A 218 -16.73 -1.58 0.26
CA ARG A 218 -15.34 -1.15 0.42
C ARG A 218 -15.16 0.26 -0.10
N VAL A 219 -14.46 1.09 0.66
CA VAL A 219 -13.93 2.36 0.17
C VAL A 219 -12.65 2.04 -0.60
N VAL A 220 -12.69 2.24 -1.92
CA VAL A 220 -11.55 1.93 -2.82
C VAL A 220 -10.73 3.18 -3.15
N SER A 221 -11.31 4.36 -2.95
CA SER A 221 -10.58 5.62 -3.03
C SER A 221 -11.12 6.60 -2.00
N LEU A 222 -10.23 7.25 -1.26
CA LEU A 222 -10.58 8.39 -0.42
C LEU A 222 -9.42 9.38 -0.39
N THR A 223 -9.62 10.50 -1.07
CA THR A 223 -8.65 11.59 -1.17
C THR A 223 -9.25 12.88 -0.67
N TRP A 224 -8.41 13.75 -0.12
CA TRP A 224 -8.84 15.08 0.31
C TRP A 224 -7.71 16.10 0.21
N HIS A 225 -8.09 17.37 0.15
CA HIS A 225 -7.19 18.49 0.32
C HIS A 225 -7.79 19.50 1.30
N VAL A 226 -6.93 20.32 1.90
CA VAL A 226 -7.40 21.44 2.73
C VAL A 226 -8.18 22.40 1.84
N SER A 227 -9.39 22.76 2.25
CA SER A 227 -10.19 23.75 1.53
C SER A 227 -9.51 25.10 1.64
N LYS A 228 -9.53 25.87 0.55
CA LYS A 228 -9.12 27.28 0.63
C LYS A 228 -10.16 28.03 1.47
N PRO A 229 -9.74 28.93 2.38
CA PRO A 229 -10.69 29.81 3.02
C PRO A 229 -11.42 30.61 1.94
N SER A 230 -12.76 30.52 1.94
CA SER A 230 -13.65 31.28 1.06
C SER A 230 -13.68 32.75 1.45
#